data_AF-M5BPI3-F1
#
_entry.id   AF-M5BPI3-F1
#
_cell.length_a   1.000
_cell.length_b   1.000
_cell.length_c   1.000
_cell.angle_alpha   90.00
_cell.angle_beta   90.00
_cell.angle_gamma   90.00
#
_symmetry.space_group_name_H-M   'P 1'
#
loop_
_entity.id
_entity.type
_entity.pdbx_description
1 polymer ?
#
loop_
_entity_poly.entity_id
_entity_poly.type
_entity_poly.pdbx_seq_one_letter_code
_entity_poly.pdbx_strand_id
1 'polypeptide(L)'
;MDIAGLSKLTAQSLITVVSVLGFMTFGFATEEFEITADRLGVYLPVEHIDNPKGYAEKEGDARQFHPKLRPPVDNRELEIDQNTGMKNYIATEGESWDTSTAHIRRTLQACIERGRKANGLENSDMWEAFRLLGTALHTLEDLLAHSNWCELGLLKMGHSEVFCHVGDNVKVNSPNGSVPPLITGTFGSADFMHSMLGEATDHLSEASVSDLSKKMSELKNQDQSESPIAKLRAILGRIPSSGGDQQGAMDQGDQIRAKAFDFNPDDVAPEEVQQRLLEVLKWHDQVMHDITKTVQNIPGLESLLQDLTNAMAAYVYTTLEPWLTPILQQSTGALQEGSAAVIDSDDQYEVFNNPDASDPSHSLLSKDHFGLILNEPAGKIAMVVVKHTVELIVEAWYDHNKDIGATINQVISMRLFLLQL
;
A
#
# COMPACT_ATOMS: atom_id res chain seq x y z
N MET A 1 -8.38 -2.73 -1.67
CA MET A 1 -9.81 -2.36 -1.85
C MET A 1 -10.61 -2.65 -0.58
N ASP A 2 -11.36 -1.71 -0.04
CA ASP A 2 -12.08 -1.86 1.23
C ASP A 2 -13.61 -1.70 1.02
N ILE A 3 -14.38 -1.77 2.11
CA ILE A 3 -15.84 -1.63 2.08
C ILE A 3 -16.24 -0.24 1.56
N ALA A 4 -15.56 0.83 1.99
CA ALA A 4 -15.91 2.19 1.58
C ALA A 4 -15.70 2.37 0.08
N GLY A 5 -14.53 1.99 -0.44
CA GLY A 5 -14.23 2.03 -1.87
C GLY A 5 -15.21 1.18 -2.70
N LEU A 6 -15.47 -0.06 -2.28
CA LEU A 6 -16.35 -0.99 -3.00
C LEU A 6 -17.84 -0.62 -2.91
N SER A 7 -18.25 0.19 -1.92
CA SER A 7 -19.62 0.72 -1.83
C SER A 7 -19.89 1.85 -2.83
N LYS A 8 -18.84 2.48 -3.36
CA LYS A 8 -18.93 3.64 -4.27
C LYS A 8 -18.47 3.33 -5.69
N LEU A 9 -17.47 2.47 -5.83
CA LEU A 9 -16.81 2.17 -7.09
C LEU A 9 -16.72 0.65 -7.30
N THR A 10 -16.72 0.24 -8.57
CA THR A 10 -16.44 -1.17 -8.88
C THR A 10 -14.97 -1.50 -8.56
N ALA A 11 -14.68 -2.77 -8.27
CA ALA A 11 -13.31 -3.24 -8.08
C ALA A 11 -12.39 -2.87 -9.26
N GLN A 12 -12.92 -2.96 -10.49
CA GLN A 12 -12.17 -2.64 -11.69
C GLN A 12 -11.90 -1.14 -11.82
N SER A 13 -12.85 -0.29 -11.42
CA SER A 13 -12.63 1.16 -11.33
C SER A 13 -11.52 1.48 -10.34
N LEU A 14 -11.54 0.88 -9.14
CA LEU A 14 -10.48 1.06 -8.14
C LEU A 14 -9.10 0.64 -8.66
N ILE A 15 -9.01 -0.54 -9.30
CA ILE A 15 -7.77 -1.00 -9.96
C ILE A 15 -7.29 0.04 -10.97
N THR A 16 -8.19 0.54 -11.82
CA THR A 16 -7.85 1.54 -12.84
C THR A 16 -7.31 2.82 -12.22
N VAL A 17 -7.94 3.34 -11.15
CA VAL A 17 -7.45 4.53 -10.44
C VAL A 17 -6.05 4.29 -9.90
N VAL A 18 -5.83 3.16 -9.22
CA VAL A 18 -4.51 2.85 -8.64
C VAL A 18 -3.46 2.60 -9.72
N SER A 19 -3.80 1.98 -10.86
CA SER A 19 -2.89 1.84 -12.01
C SER A 19 -2.43 3.20 -12.54
N VAL A 20 -3.33 4.18 -12.65
CA VAL A 20 -2.95 5.52 -13.09
C VAL A 20 -2.07 6.21 -12.05
N LEU A 21 -2.43 6.15 -10.76
CA LEU A 21 -1.62 6.74 -9.71
C LEU A 21 -0.22 6.10 -9.67
N GLY A 22 -0.14 4.78 -9.77
CA GLY A 22 1.12 4.04 -9.88
C GLY A 22 1.95 4.48 -11.08
N PHE A 23 1.33 4.59 -12.26
CA PHE A 23 1.98 5.13 -13.45
C PHE A 23 2.53 6.54 -13.23
N MET A 24 1.77 7.41 -12.56
CA MET A 24 2.18 8.78 -12.29
C MET A 24 3.38 8.87 -11.36
N THR A 25 3.45 7.97 -10.38
CA THR A 25 4.53 7.91 -9.39
C THR A 25 5.79 7.25 -9.96
N PHE A 26 5.64 6.13 -10.66
CA PHE A 26 6.77 5.28 -11.07
C PHE A 26 7.15 5.40 -12.54
N GLY A 27 6.29 6.01 -13.37
CA GLY A 27 6.53 6.20 -14.81
C GLY A 27 6.22 4.98 -15.68
N PHE A 28 5.84 3.85 -15.10
CA PHE A 28 5.48 2.61 -15.77
C PHE A 28 4.21 2.00 -15.14
N ALA A 29 3.49 1.19 -15.88
CA ALA A 29 2.18 0.65 -15.48
C ALA A 29 1.99 -0.85 -15.75
N THR A 30 2.95 -1.49 -16.40
CA THR A 30 2.91 -2.90 -16.81
C THR A 30 4.03 -3.70 -16.15
N GLU A 31 4.04 -5.02 -16.38
CA GLU A 31 5.07 -5.93 -15.86
C GLU A 31 5.24 -5.84 -14.33
N GLU A 32 6.37 -5.36 -13.83
CA GLU A 32 6.65 -5.17 -12.41
C GLU A 32 5.74 -4.13 -11.74
N PHE A 33 5.23 -3.15 -12.51
CA PHE A 33 4.35 -2.08 -12.05
C PHE A 33 2.86 -2.37 -12.29
N GLU A 34 2.52 -3.50 -12.90
CA GLU A 34 1.13 -3.84 -13.21
C GLU A 34 0.30 -3.99 -11.94
N ILE A 35 -0.77 -3.19 -11.81
CA ILE A 35 -1.76 -3.33 -10.75
C ILE A 35 -2.85 -4.29 -11.22
N THR A 36 -2.98 -5.40 -10.51
CA THR A 36 -4.02 -6.41 -10.74
C THR A 36 -4.93 -6.51 -9.52
N ALA A 37 -6.09 -7.18 -9.66
CA ALA A 37 -6.97 -7.46 -8.52
C ALA A 37 -6.27 -8.22 -7.38
N ASP A 38 -5.32 -9.10 -7.71
CA ASP A 38 -4.55 -9.87 -6.73
C ASP A 38 -3.43 -9.04 -6.08
N ARG A 39 -2.79 -8.14 -6.84
CA ARG A 39 -1.73 -7.25 -6.31
C ARG A 39 -2.30 -6.12 -5.46
N LEU A 40 -3.42 -5.53 -5.89
CA LEU A 40 -4.13 -4.49 -5.11
C LEU A 40 -4.84 -5.10 -3.90
N GLY A 41 -5.38 -6.30 -4.05
CA GLY A 41 -6.04 -7.03 -2.97
C GLY A 41 -7.23 -6.30 -2.35
N VAL A 42 -7.63 -6.79 -1.18
CA VAL A 42 -8.64 -6.15 -0.34
C VAL A 42 -8.03 -5.79 1.01
N TYR A 43 -8.61 -4.80 1.69
CA TYR A 43 -8.18 -4.44 3.04
C TYR A 43 -8.49 -5.58 4.02
N LEU A 44 -7.46 -6.03 4.73
CA LEU A 44 -7.54 -7.05 5.77
C LEU A 44 -6.79 -6.56 7.02
N PRO A 45 -7.43 -6.53 8.20
CA PRO A 45 -6.77 -6.11 9.45
C PRO A 45 -5.46 -6.86 9.74
N VAL A 46 -5.35 -8.12 9.31
CA VAL A 46 -4.14 -8.93 9.53
C VAL A 46 -2.90 -8.37 8.82
N GLU A 47 -3.06 -7.64 7.72
CA GLU A 47 -1.96 -7.04 6.95
C GLU A 47 -1.40 -5.79 7.64
N HIS A 48 -2.19 -5.18 8.53
CA HIS A 48 -1.90 -3.93 9.24
C HIS A 48 -1.80 -4.10 10.76
N ILE A 49 -1.87 -5.35 11.25
CA ILE A 49 -1.99 -5.70 12.67
C ILE A 49 -3.14 -5.00 13.40
N ASP A 50 -4.14 -4.48 12.69
CA ASP A 50 -5.23 -3.74 13.27
C ASP A 50 -6.13 -4.60 14.16
N ASN A 51 -6.65 -3.99 15.23
CA ASN A 51 -7.68 -4.60 16.04
C ASN A 51 -9.00 -4.61 15.26
N PRO A 52 -9.55 -5.80 14.97
CA PRO A 52 -10.71 -5.91 14.10
C PRO A 52 -12.04 -5.60 14.78
N LYS A 53 -12.05 -5.23 16.07
CA LYS A 53 -13.29 -4.86 16.80
C LYS A 53 -14.08 -3.80 16.01
N GLY A 54 -15.36 -4.08 15.77
CA GLY A 54 -16.27 -3.20 15.02
C GLY A 54 -16.15 -3.29 13.49
N TYR A 55 -15.22 -4.10 12.95
CA TYR A 55 -15.06 -4.27 11.50
C TYR A 55 -16.36 -4.79 10.85
N ALA A 56 -16.90 -4.00 9.92
CA ALA A 56 -18.09 -4.29 9.13
C ALA A 56 -19.36 -4.57 9.96
N GLU A 57 -19.45 -4.06 11.19
CA GLU A 57 -20.57 -4.36 12.09
C GLU A 57 -21.92 -3.84 11.54
N LYS A 58 -21.91 -2.67 10.88
CA LYS A 58 -23.11 -2.08 10.26
C LYS A 58 -23.61 -2.92 9.08
N GLU A 59 -22.68 -3.47 8.33
CA GLU A 59 -22.92 -4.28 7.14
C GLU A 59 -23.25 -5.75 7.48
N GLY A 60 -22.82 -6.22 8.66
CA GLY A 60 -22.98 -7.57 9.15
C GLY A 60 -21.96 -8.56 8.58
N ASP A 61 -21.68 -8.51 7.27
CA ASP A 61 -20.64 -9.33 6.62
C ASP A 61 -20.02 -8.59 5.42
N ALA A 62 -18.74 -8.22 5.52
CA ALA A 62 -18.02 -7.49 4.48
C ALA A 62 -17.95 -8.24 3.13
N ARG A 63 -18.10 -9.57 3.14
CA ARG A 63 -18.00 -10.41 1.93
C ARG A 63 -19.11 -10.16 0.92
N GLN A 64 -20.19 -9.48 1.33
CA GLN A 64 -21.21 -9.02 0.40
C GLN A 64 -20.68 -7.97 -0.61
N PHE A 65 -19.61 -7.24 -0.26
CA PHE A 65 -18.96 -6.28 -1.14
C PHE A 65 -17.87 -6.94 -1.99
N HIS A 66 -17.09 -7.85 -1.41
CA HIS A 66 -16.08 -8.62 -2.12
C HIS A 66 -15.73 -9.93 -1.39
N PRO A 67 -15.67 -11.08 -2.08
CA PRO A 67 -15.54 -12.40 -1.43
C PRO A 67 -14.22 -12.62 -0.69
N LYS A 68 -13.17 -11.84 -1.00
CA LYS A 68 -11.88 -11.89 -0.29
C LYS A 68 -11.83 -11.05 1.00
N LEU A 69 -12.82 -10.18 1.25
CA LEU A 69 -12.87 -9.45 2.52
C LEU A 69 -13.07 -10.44 3.67
N ARG A 70 -12.65 -10.07 4.88
CA ARG A 70 -12.71 -10.99 6.01
C ARG A 70 -14.17 -11.29 6.44
N PRO A 71 -14.44 -12.49 7.00
CA PRO A 71 -15.73 -12.77 7.64
C PRO A 71 -15.94 -11.90 8.89
N PRO A 72 -17.16 -11.94 9.47
CA PRO A 72 -17.46 -11.27 10.73
C PRO A 72 -16.45 -11.62 11.83
N VAL A 73 -16.21 -10.66 12.71
CA VAL A 73 -15.26 -10.76 13.83
C VAL A 73 -15.74 -11.82 14.83
N ASP A 74 -14.87 -12.77 15.19
CA ASP A 74 -15.13 -13.69 16.29
C ASP A 74 -14.64 -13.07 17.59
N ASN A 75 -15.48 -12.90 18.60
CA ASN A 75 -15.06 -12.27 19.87
C ASN A 75 -13.85 -12.94 20.52
N ARG A 76 -13.61 -14.23 20.27
CA ARG A 76 -12.43 -14.95 20.77
C ARG A 76 -11.13 -14.40 20.19
N GLU A 77 -11.16 -13.85 18.98
CA GLU A 77 -9.97 -13.25 18.37
C GLU A 77 -9.56 -11.93 19.07
N LEU A 78 -10.50 -11.28 19.77
CA LEU A 78 -10.27 -10.07 20.56
C LEU A 78 -9.78 -10.35 21.98
N GLU A 79 -9.76 -11.61 22.41
CA GLU A 79 -9.24 -11.99 23.72
C GLU A 79 -7.71 -11.92 23.77
N ILE A 80 -7.15 -11.78 24.97
CA ILE A 80 -5.71 -11.77 25.20
C ILE A 80 -5.24 -13.18 25.50
N ASP A 81 -4.30 -13.69 24.71
CA ASP A 81 -3.62 -14.95 24.99
C ASP A 81 -2.55 -14.74 26.06
N GLN A 82 -2.72 -15.40 27.20
CA GLN A 82 -1.80 -15.32 28.34
C GLN A 82 -0.42 -15.93 28.05
N ASN A 83 -0.30 -16.82 27.06
CA ASN A 83 0.98 -17.45 26.72
C ASN A 83 1.86 -16.53 25.89
N THR A 84 1.26 -15.74 25.00
CA THR A 84 1.98 -14.82 24.13
C THR A 84 1.98 -13.39 24.65
N GLY A 85 1.02 -13.04 25.52
CA GLY A 85 0.78 -11.69 26.01
C GLY A 85 0.16 -10.75 24.97
N MET A 86 -0.33 -11.30 23.86
CA MET A 86 -0.88 -10.55 22.72
C MET A 86 -2.37 -10.84 22.56
N LYS A 87 -3.08 -9.99 21.81
CA LYS A 87 -4.43 -10.31 21.31
C LYS A 87 -4.40 -11.50 20.36
N ASN A 88 -5.45 -12.33 20.39
CA ASN A 88 -5.54 -13.57 19.63
C ASN A 88 -5.47 -13.35 18.11
N TYR A 89 -5.97 -12.23 17.58
CA TYR A 89 -5.85 -11.87 16.15
C TYR A 89 -4.42 -11.57 15.69
N ILE A 90 -3.46 -11.38 16.61
CA ILE A 90 -2.07 -11.04 16.25
C ILE A 90 -1.25 -12.31 15.99
N ALA A 91 -1.30 -13.28 16.91
CA ALA A 91 -0.30 -14.36 16.96
C ALA A 91 -0.80 -15.76 17.27
N THR A 92 -2.09 -15.96 17.55
CA THR A 92 -2.63 -17.28 17.89
C THR A 92 -2.85 -18.12 16.64
N GLU A 93 -2.01 -19.14 16.43
CA GLU A 93 -2.09 -20.06 15.29
C GLU A 93 -2.98 -21.28 15.62
N GLY A 94 -3.71 -21.80 14.63
CA GLY A 94 -4.51 -23.04 14.76
C GLY A 94 -6.00 -22.84 15.06
N GLU A 95 -6.46 -21.60 15.13
CA GLU A 95 -7.86 -21.22 15.34
C GLU A 95 -8.61 -20.99 14.02
N SER A 96 -9.90 -20.66 14.10
CA SER A 96 -10.77 -20.46 12.94
C SER A 96 -10.66 -19.08 12.26
N TRP A 97 -9.90 -18.16 12.85
CA TRP A 97 -9.62 -16.83 12.29
C TRP A 97 -8.18 -16.74 11.79
N ASP A 98 -7.93 -15.75 10.92
CA ASP A 98 -6.58 -15.47 10.43
C ASP A 98 -5.84 -14.52 11.40
N THR A 99 -4.51 -14.51 11.34
CA THR A 99 -3.69 -13.64 12.19
C THR A 99 -2.58 -12.94 11.41
N SER A 100 -2.10 -11.80 11.89
CA SER A 100 -0.97 -11.07 11.27
C SER A 100 0.28 -11.94 11.20
N THR A 101 0.50 -12.76 12.22
CA THR A 101 1.55 -13.78 12.23
C THR A 101 1.43 -14.77 11.08
N ALA A 102 0.24 -15.34 10.90
CA ALA A 102 0.01 -16.34 9.88
C ALA A 102 0.10 -15.70 8.48
N HIS A 103 -0.35 -14.45 8.34
CA HIS A 103 -0.14 -13.62 7.16
C HIS A 103 1.35 -13.47 6.83
N ILE A 104 2.15 -12.90 7.74
CA ILE A 104 3.61 -12.72 7.55
C ILE A 104 4.27 -14.04 7.17
N ARG A 105 3.92 -15.14 7.85
CA ARG A 105 4.48 -16.46 7.55
C ARG A 105 4.22 -16.89 6.10
N ARG A 106 2.97 -16.80 5.64
CA ARG A 106 2.59 -17.17 4.27
C ARG A 106 3.24 -16.24 3.25
N THR A 107 3.26 -14.94 3.51
CA THR A 107 3.84 -13.92 2.62
C THR A 107 5.35 -14.09 2.49
N LEU A 108 6.09 -14.26 3.59
CA LEU A 108 7.53 -14.49 3.57
C LEU A 108 7.90 -15.85 2.96
N GLN A 109 7.09 -16.89 3.18
CA GLN A 109 7.30 -18.16 2.51
C GLN A 109 7.19 -18.02 0.98
N ALA A 110 6.11 -17.39 0.50
CA ALA A 110 5.92 -17.13 -0.92
C ALA A 110 7.05 -16.24 -1.49
N CYS A 111 7.47 -15.22 -0.72
CA CYS A 111 8.59 -14.34 -1.07
C CYS A 111 9.89 -15.13 -1.28
N ILE A 112 10.27 -16.00 -0.34
CA ILE A 112 11.49 -16.83 -0.45
C ILE A 112 11.39 -17.80 -1.63
N GLU A 113 10.23 -18.44 -1.81
CA GLU A 113 10.00 -19.37 -2.93
C GLU A 113 10.13 -18.67 -4.29
N ARG A 114 9.62 -17.44 -4.41
CA ARG A 114 9.76 -16.60 -5.61
C ARG A 114 11.21 -16.16 -5.82
N GLY A 115 11.89 -15.67 -4.78
CA GLY A 115 13.29 -15.27 -4.86
C GLY A 115 14.22 -16.41 -5.28
N ARG A 116 13.99 -17.63 -4.77
CA ARG A 116 14.71 -18.84 -5.20
C ARG A 116 14.46 -19.19 -6.65
N LYS A 117 13.21 -19.11 -7.12
CA LYS A 117 12.85 -19.35 -8.53
C LYS A 117 13.49 -18.32 -9.46
N ALA A 118 13.54 -17.07 -9.04
CA ALA A 118 14.19 -16.00 -9.78
C ALA A 118 15.70 -16.26 -9.96
N ASN A 119 16.35 -16.86 -8.95
CA ASN A 119 17.76 -17.25 -8.98
C ASN A 119 18.70 -16.09 -9.39
N GLY A 120 18.42 -14.89 -8.87
CA GLY A 120 19.19 -13.67 -9.16
C GLY A 120 18.96 -13.07 -10.55
N LEU A 121 18.03 -13.62 -11.34
CA LEU A 121 17.65 -13.06 -12.63
C LEU A 121 16.55 -12.02 -12.45
N GLU A 122 16.65 -10.92 -13.18
CA GLU A 122 15.59 -9.92 -13.27
C GLU A 122 14.45 -10.46 -14.14
N ASN A 123 13.38 -10.90 -13.51
CA ASN A 123 12.21 -11.51 -14.14
C ASN A 123 10.97 -11.38 -13.24
N SER A 124 9.83 -11.90 -13.70
CA SER A 124 8.55 -11.83 -12.97
C SER A 124 8.57 -12.49 -11.59
N ASP A 125 9.38 -13.53 -11.37
CA ASP A 125 9.55 -14.12 -10.04
C ASP A 125 10.33 -13.19 -9.11
N MET A 126 11.35 -12.47 -9.61
CA MET A 126 12.10 -11.49 -8.82
C MET A 126 11.22 -10.31 -8.40
N TRP A 127 10.46 -9.76 -9.34
CA TRP A 127 9.57 -8.63 -9.07
C TRP A 127 8.48 -9.01 -8.07
N GLU A 128 7.91 -10.21 -8.20
CA GLU A 128 6.92 -10.70 -7.24
C GLU A 128 7.56 -10.99 -5.87
N ALA A 129 8.81 -11.45 -5.81
CA ALA A 129 9.54 -11.59 -4.56
C ALA A 129 9.73 -10.24 -3.84
N PHE A 130 10.09 -9.18 -4.57
CA PHE A 130 10.19 -7.83 -4.01
C PHE A 130 8.84 -7.29 -3.54
N ARG A 131 7.77 -7.48 -4.31
CA ARG A 131 6.42 -7.06 -3.92
C ARG A 131 5.98 -7.74 -2.63
N LEU A 132 6.14 -9.06 -2.54
CA LEU A 132 5.81 -9.84 -1.34
C LEU A 132 6.70 -9.49 -0.14
N LEU A 133 7.99 -9.19 -0.38
CA LEU A 133 8.89 -8.69 0.67
C LEU A 133 8.35 -7.37 1.23
N GLY A 134 7.98 -6.42 0.36
CA GLY A 134 7.34 -5.17 0.77
C GLY A 134 6.06 -5.39 1.59
N THR A 135 5.16 -6.26 1.13
CA THR A 135 3.93 -6.61 1.88
C THR A 135 4.23 -7.15 3.28
N ALA A 136 5.22 -8.03 3.43
CA ALA A 136 5.56 -8.57 4.75
C ALA A 136 6.27 -7.54 5.65
N LEU A 137 7.12 -6.69 5.08
CA LEU A 137 7.79 -5.62 5.81
C LEU A 137 6.80 -4.59 6.35
N HIS A 138 5.80 -4.23 5.55
CA HIS A 138 4.71 -3.34 5.95
C HIS A 138 4.07 -3.80 7.27
N THR A 139 3.64 -5.05 7.37
CA THR A 139 3.02 -5.58 8.62
C THR A 139 3.98 -5.56 9.82
N LEU A 140 5.30 -5.72 9.59
CA LEU A 140 6.31 -5.67 10.65
C LEU A 140 6.56 -4.22 11.12
N GLU A 141 6.45 -3.25 10.23
CA GLU A 141 6.54 -1.81 10.54
C GLU A 141 5.30 -1.36 11.32
N ASP A 142 4.11 -1.78 10.89
CA ASP A 142 2.83 -1.49 11.56
C ASP A 142 2.80 -2.04 12.99
N LEU A 143 3.47 -3.16 13.29
CA LEU A 143 3.62 -3.62 14.69
C LEU A 143 4.28 -2.55 15.58
N LEU A 144 5.20 -1.75 15.06
CA LEU A 144 5.93 -0.74 15.84
C LEU A 144 5.21 0.61 15.85
N ALA A 145 4.47 0.91 14.78
CA ALA A 145 3.72 2.14 14.63
C ALA A 145 2.33 2.07 15.28
N HIS A 146 1.65 0.92 15.19
CA HIS A 146 0.23 0.73 15.53
C HIS A 146 0.01 -0.24 16.69
N SER A 147 1.04 -0.44 17.53
CA SER A 147 0.89 -1.11 18.82
C SER A 147 1.46 -0.30 19.98
N ASN A 148 1.24 -0.76 21.21
CA ASN A 148 1.89 -0.22 22.41
C ASN A 148 3.33 -0.74 22.63
N TRP A 149 4.02 -1.23 21.57
CA TRP A 149 5.36 -1.79 21.68
C TRP A 149 6.38 -0.81 22.28
N CYS A 150 6.34 0.46 21.87
CA CYS A 150 7.25 1.48 22.39
C CYS A 150 7.04 1.72 23.89
N GLU A 151 5.79 1.76 24.34
CA GLU A 151 5.40 1.94 25.73
C GLU A 151 5.84 0.76 26.60
N LEU A 152 5.64 -0.46 26.12
CA LEU A 152 6.18 -1.68 26.75
C LEU A 152 7.72 -1.65 26.79
N GLY A 153 8.35 -1.10 25.75
CA GLY A 153 9.77 -0.75 25.70
C GLY A 153 10.23 0.12 26.86
N LEU A 154 9.50 1.21 27.11
CA LEU A 154 9.79 2.14 28.20
C LEU A 154 9.61 1.48 29.57
N LEU A 155 8.56 0.66 29.76
CA LEU A 155 8.39 -0.12 30.98
C LEU A 155 9.59 -1.06 31.23
N LYS A 156 10.08 -1.73 30.18
CA LYS A 156 11.28 -2.59 30.26
C LYS A 156 12.52 -1.84 30.73
N MET A 157 12.65 -0.58 30.32
CA MET A 157 13.77 0.29 30.68
C MET A 157 13.63 0.87 32.10
N GLY A 158 12.56 0.52 32.83
CA GLY A 158 12.33 0.92 34.22
C GLY A 158 11.54 2.22 34.38
N HIS A 159 10.95 2.75 33.30
CA HIS A 159 10.01 3.86 33.41
C HIS A 159 8.68 3.36 33.95
N SER A 160 8.13 4.00 34.99
CA SER A 160 6.89 3.55 35.65
C SER A 160 5.66 4.39 35.30
N GLU A 161 5.85 5.62 34.80
CA GLU A 161 4.77 6.54 34.43
C GLU A 161 4.54 6.50 32.91
N VAL A 162 4.11 5.34 32.41
CA VAL A 162 3.86 5.11 30.98
C VAL A 162 2.45 4.54 30.82
N PHE A 163 1.58 5.26 30.12
CA PHE A 163 0.27 4.77 29.75
C PHE A 163 0.38 3.86 28.53
N CYS A 164 0.09 2.56 28.68
CA CYS A 164 0.27 1.56 27.62
C CYS A 164 -0.98 1.34 26.75
N HIS A 165 -1.86 2.35 26.68
CA HIS A 165 -3.09 2.31 25.88
C HIS A 165 -4.05 1.16 26.25
N VAL A 166 -4.06 0.75 27.51
CA VAL A 166 -5.01 -0.20 28.10
C VAL A 166 -5.38 0.23 29.51
N GLY A 167 -6.51 -0.25 30.01
CA GLY A 167 -6.94 -0.04 31.38
C GLY A 167 -6.03 -0.75 32.40
N ASP A 168 -6.00 -0.21 33.63
CA ASP A 168 -5.10 -0.65 34.69
C ASP A 168 -5.25 -2.12 35.11
N ASN A 169 -6.45 -2.70 34.96
CA ASN A 169 -6.72 -4.09 35.30
C ASN A 169 -6.29 -5.07 34.21
N VAL A 170 -6.01 -4.58 32.99
CA VAL A 170 -5.65 -5.42 31.84
C VAL A 170 -4.17 -5.79 31.91
N LYS A 171 -3.90 -7.00 32.37
CA LYS A 171 -2.54 -7.51 32.58
C LYS A 171 -2.35 -8.94 32.10
N VAL A 172 -1.11 -9.28 31.80
CA VAL A 172 -0.62 -10.62 31.49
C VAL A 172 0.54 -10.98 32.40
N ASN A 173 0.71 -12.27 32.67
CA ASN A 173 1.84 -12.75 33.46
C ASN A 173 3.07 -12.90 32.58
N SER A 174 4.13 -12.14 32.86
CA SER A 174 5.45 -12.32 32.27
C SER A 174 6.43 -12.94 33.29
N PRO A 175 7.58 -13.47 32.84
CA PRO A 175 8.59 -14.01 33.75
C PRO A 175 9.07 -13.05 34.85
N ASN A 176 9.09 -11.73 34.62
CA ASN A 176 9.50 -10.77 35.65
C ASN A 176 8.34 -10.03 36.33
N GLY A 177 7.08 -10.33 35.99
CA GLY A 177 5.94 -9.79 36.71
C GLY A 177 4.68 -9.60 35.86
N SER A 178 3.70 -8.93 36.46
CA SER A 178 2.47 -8.56 35.77
C SER A 178 2.70 -7.31 34.92
N VAL A 179 2.46 -7.41 33.62
CA VAL A 179 2.68 -6.32 32.64
C VAL A 179 1.44 -6.13 31.77
N PRO A 180 1.23 -4.94 31.17
CA PRO A 180 0.21 -4.78 30.13
C PRO A 180 0.46 -5.74 28.95
N PRO A 181 -0.59 -6.24 28.28
CA PRO A 181 -0.45 -6.98 27.03
C PRO A 181 0.04 -6.08 25.89
N LEU A 182 0.54 -6.70 24.82
CA LEU A 182 0.72 -6.03 23.55
C LEU A 182 -0.62 -5.99 22.82
N ILE A 183 -1.07 -4.77 22.51
CA ILE A 183 -2.33 -4.50 21.82
C ILE A 183 -2.10 -3.57 20.64
N THR A 184 -3.06 -3.55 19.71
CA THR A 184 -3.12 -2.60 18.60
C THR A 184 -4.44 -1.86 18.58
N GLY A 185 -4.48 -0.79 17.81
CA GLY A 185 -5.63 0.09 17.73
C GLY A 185 -6.77 -0.50 16.91
N THR A 186 -8.02 -0.23 17.29
CA THR A 186 -9.19 -0.52 16.46
C THR A 186 -9.15 0.36 15.25
N PHE A 187 -9.37 -0.25 14.09
CA PHE A 187 -9.40 0.47 12.84
C PHE A 187 -10.85 0.61 12.38
N GLY A 188 -11.50 1.66 12.88
CA GLY A 188 -12.83 2.04 12.42
C GLY A 188 -12.76 2.77 11.07
N SER A 189 -13.91 3.07 10.49
CA SER A 189 -13.99 4.00 9.35
C SER A 189 -13.35 5.38 9.66
N ALA A 190 -13.24 5.75 10.94
CA ALA A 190 -12.54 6.95 11.42
C ALA A 190 -11.04 6.88 11.32
N ASP A 191 -10.47 5.79 11.78
CA ASP A 191 -9.04 5.57 11.72
C ASP A 191 -8.61 5.29 10.27
N PHE A 192 -9.40 4.56 9.48
CA PHE A 192 -9.14 4.43 8.04
C PHE A 192 -9.08 5.78 7.35
N MET A 193 -10.04 6.66 7.60
CA MET A 193 -10.04 7.97 6.96
C MET A 193 -8.99 8.89 7.57
N HIS A 194 -8.61 8.81 8.85
CA HIS A 194 -7.51 9.58 9.41
C HIS A 194 -6.13 9.09 8.96
N SER A 195 -5.90 7.79 8.84
CA SER A 195 -4.65 7.22 8.34
C SER A 195 -4.56 7.38 6.82
N MET A 196 -5.63 7.05 6.08
CA MET A 196 -5.70 7.32 4.65
C MET A 196 -5.68 8.80 4.34
N LEU A 197 -6.33 9.71 5.09
CA LEU A 197 -6.26 11.15 4.81
C LEU A 197 -5.06 11.82 5.46
N GLY A 198 -4.46 11.27 6.50
CA GLY A 198 -3.17 11.72 7.00
C GLY A 198 -2.12 11.42 5.95
N GLU A 199 -2.01 10.16 5.54
CA GLU A 199 -1.11 9.71 4.49
C GLU A 199 -1.50 10.26 3.10
N ALA A 200 -2.79 10.38 2.77
CA ALA A 200 -3.24 11.04 1.53
C ALA A 200 -3.13 12.56 1.61
N THR A 201 -3.26 13.23 2.74
CA THR A 201 -3.01 14.68 2.80
C THR A 201 -1.52 14.93 2.70
N ASP A 202 -0.73 14.16 3.43
CA ASP A 202 0.74 14.23 3.47
C ASP A 202 1.38 13.77 2.14
N HIS A 203 0.77 12.83 1.39
CA HIS A 203 1.30 12.31 0.11
C HIS A 203 0.40 12.50 -1.12
N LEU A 204 -0.93 12.31 -1.07
CA LEU A 204 -1.81 12.41 -2.26
C LEU A 204 -2.30 13.85 -2.56
N SER A 205 -2.51 14.70 -1.55
CA SER A 205 -3.06 16.04 -1.72
C SER A 205 -2.01 17.02 -2.23
N GLU A 206 -0.75 16.85 -1.81
CA GLU A 206 0.37 17.64 -2.30
C GLU A 206 1.11 16.99 -3.47
N ALA A 207 1.30 15.66 -3.51
CA ALA A 207 2.20 15.02 -4.49
C ALA A 207 1.53 14.26 -5.66
N SER A 208 0.20 14.06 -5.69
CA SER A 208 -0.44 13.40 -6.83
C SER A 208 -1.55 14.20 -7.48
N VAL A 209 -2.50 14.78 -6.74
CA VAL A 209 -3.59 15.59 -7.33
C VAL A 209 -3.15 17.03 -7.59
N SER A 210 -2.43 17.66 -6.64
CA SER A 210 -1.80 18.96 -6.83
C SER A 210 -0.69 18.88 -7.87
N ASP A 211 0.19 17.88 -7.80
CA ASP A 211 1.22 17.66 -8.82
C ASP A 211 0.62 17.29 -10.18
N LEU A 212 -0.46 16.53 -10.28
CA LEU A 212 -1.17 16.32 -11.54
C LEU A 212 -1.75 17.63 -12.06
N SER A 213 -2.48 18.37 -11.22
CA SER A 213 -3.11 19.64 -11.62
C SER A 213 -2.05 20.65 -12.05
N LYS A 214 -0.91 20.68 -11.36
CA LYS A 214 0.26 21.49 -11.66
C LYS A 214 0.95 21.05 -12.95
N LYS A 215 1.24 19.77 -13.13
CA LYS A 215 1.86 19.21 -14.34
C LYS A 215 0.93 19.39 -15.55
N MET A 216 -0.37 19.23 -15.37
CA MET A 216 -1.39 19.56 -16.37
C MET A 216 -1.44 21.05 -16.70
N SER A 217 -1.34 21.93 -15.70
CA SER A 217 -1.27 23.38 -15.89
C SER A 217 0.02 23.79 -16.61
N GLU A 218 1.16 23.23 -16.23
CA GLU A 218 2.46 23.42 -16.87
C GLU A 218 2.43 22.96 -18.33
N LEU A 219 1.83 21.80 -18.63
CA LEU A 219 1.66 21.29 -19.98
C LEU A 219 0.70 22.16 -20.83
N LYS A 220 -0.35 22.71 -20.24
CA LYS A 220 -1.27 23.65 -20.92
C LYS A 220 -0.64 25.02 -21.18
N ASN A 221 0.29 25.45 -20.31
CA ASN A 221 0.97 26.74 -20.37
C ASN A 221 2.28 26.70 -21.19
N GLN A 222 2.80 25.52 -21.52
CA GLN A 222 3.89 25.39 -22.49
C GLN A 222 3.39 25.76 -23.90
N ASP A 223 4.21 26.55 -24.59
CA ASP A 223 3.95 27.19 -25.88
C ASP A 223 3.15 26.30 -26.87
N GLN A 224 1.96 26.78 -27.26
CA GLN A 224 0.97 26.08 -28.11
C GLN A 224 1.42 25.88 -29.57
N SER A 225 2.69 26.09 -29.89
CA SER A 225 3.20 26.03 -31.26
C SER A 225 3.32 24.59 -31.80
N GLU A 226 3.48 23.58 -30.94
CA GLU A 226 3.51 22.16 -31.32
C GLU A 226 2.75 21.26 -30.33
N SER A 227 1.85 20.42 -30.85
CA SER A 227 1.15 19.38 -30.08
C SER A 227 2.15 18.44 -29.38
N PRO A 228 1.90 17.96 -28.14
CA PRO A 228 2.75 16.99 -27.45
C PRO A 228 3.12 15.78 -28.31
N ILE A 229 2.20 15.34 -29.18
CA ILE A 229 2.45 14.25 -30.13
C ILE A 229 3.46 14.61 -31.23
N ALA A 230 3.48 15.87 -31.67
CA ALA A 230 4.41 16.34 -32.70
C ALA A 230 5.83 16.40 -32.13
N LYS A 231 5.97 16.88 -30.88
CA LYS A 231 7.23 16.84 -30.13
C LYS A 231 7.71 15.40 -29.93
N LEU A 232 6.82 14.51 -29.49
CA LEU A 232 7.11 13.09 -29.32
C LEU A 232 7.59 12.46 -30.65
N ARG A 233 6.87 12.72 -31.74
CA ARG A 233 7.22 12.23 -33.09
C ARG A 233 8.59 12.74 -33.54
N ALA A 234 8.91 14.00 -33.24
CA ALA A 234 10.19 14.60 -33.58
C ALA A 234 11.37 13.99 -32.79
N ILE A 235 11.15 13.64 -31.52
CA ILE A 235 12.17 12.98 -30.67
C ILE A 235 12.37 11.53 -31.11
N LEU A 236 11.29 10.77 -31.29
CA LEU A 236 11.33 9.38 -31.74
C LEU A 236 12.04 9.23 -33.09
N GLY A 237 11.80 10.15 -34.03
CA GLY A 237 12.49 10.17 -35.33
C GLY A 237 14.00 10.44 -35.27
N ARG A 238 14.54 10.87 -34.12
CA ARG A 238 15.98 11.08 -33.91
C ARG A 238 16.68 9.85 -33.32
N ILE A 239 15.93 8.82 -32.91
CA ILE A 239 16.49 7.61 -32.31
C ILE A 239 16.92 6.66 -33.44
N PRO A 240 18.20 6.22 -33.48
CA PRO A 240 18.65 5.24 -34.47
C PRO A 240 17.85 3.95 -34.33
N SER A 241 17.10 3.57 -35.36
CA SER A 241 16.09 2.51 -35.27
C SER A 241 16.67 1.10 -35.21
N SER A 242 16.08 0.23 -34.40
CA SER A 242 15.95 -1.19 -34.70
C SER A 242 14.59 -1.51 -35.35
N GLY A 243 14.28 -0.90 -36.50
CA GLY A 243 13.24 -1.34 -37.44
C GLY A 243 11.76 -0.99 -37.15
N GLY A 244 11.00 -0.77 -38.24
CA GLY A 244 9.56 -1.00 -38.48
C GLY A 244 8.47 -0.62 -37.47
N ASP A 245 8.61 -0.97 -36.20
CA ASP A 245 7.49 -1.07 -35.24
C ASP A 245 7.05 0.28 -34.64
N GLN A 246 7.92 1.30 -34.61
CA GLN A 246 7.60 2.60 -34.02
C GLN A 246 6.51 3.37 -34.80
N GLN A 247 6.40 3.19 -36.12
CA GLN A 247 5.39 3.87 -36.93
C GLN A 247 3.98 3.31 -36.65
N GLY A 248 3.85 1.99 -36.49
CA GLY A 248 2.58 1.33 -36.14
C GLY A 248 2.13 1.66 -34.72
N ALA A 249 3.07 1.78 -33.80
CA ALA A 249 2.81 2.23 -32.43
C ALA A 249 2.22 3.67 -32.41
N MET A 250 2.71 4.57 -33.27
CA MET A 250 2.17 5.94 -33.34
C MET A 250 0.77 6.01 -33.93
N ASP A 251 0.49 5.24 -34.99
CA ASP A 251 -0.83 5.18 -35.60
C ASP A 251 -1.89 4.63 -34.62
N GLN A 252 -1.48 3.72 -33.72
CA GLN A 252 -2.32 3.21 -32.63
C GLN A 252 -2.66 4.31 -31.62
N GLY A 253 -1.68 5.12 -31.19
CA GLY A 253 -1.93 6.26 -30.29
C GLY A 253 -2.89 7.31 -30.87
N ASP A 254 -2.74 7.63 -32.16
CA ASP A 254 -3.63 8.57 -32.86
C ASP A 254 -5.09 8.04 -32.95
N GLN A 255 -5.28 6.73 -33.13
CA GLN A 255 -6.60 6.10 -33.15
C GLN A 255 -7.29 6.09 -31.78
N ILE A 256 -6.53 5.92 -30.70
CA ILE A 256 -7.06 5.91 -29.33
C ILE A 256 -7.61 7.30 -28.95
N ARG A 257 -6.92 8.37 -29.35
CA ARG A 257 -7.32 9.76 -29.06
C ARG A 257 -8.53 10.25 -29.87
N ALA A 258 -8.69 9.78 -31.10
CA ALA A 258 -9.72 10.29 -32.03
C ALA A 258 -11.18 9.92 -31.64
N LYS A 259 -11.37 8.96 -30.73
CA LYS A 259 -12.70 8.51 -30.30
C LYS A 259 -13.12 9.24 -29.01
N ALA A 260 -13.54 10.49 -29.14
CA ALA A 260 -14.18 11.23 -28.05
C ALA A 260 -15.46 10.49 -27.60
N PHE A 261 -15.53 10.12 -26.32
CA PHE A 261 -16.68 9.44 -25.72
C PHE A 261 -17.54 10.44 -24.95
N ASP A 262 -18.86 10.21 -24.96
CA ASP A 262 -19.84 10.99 -24.19
C ASP A 262 -19.69 10.62 -22.70
N PHE A 263 -19.46 11.63 -21.85
CA PHE A 263 -19.14 11.46 -20.44
C PHE A 263 -20.42 11.27 -19.61
N ASN A 264 -20.52 10.13 -18.90
CA ASN A 264 -21.54 9.92 -17.88
C ASN A 264 -20.93 10.12 -16.47
N PRO A 265 -21.34 11.13 -15.70
CA PRO A 265 -20.82 11.37 -14.34
C PRO A 265 -21.13 10.25 -13.32
N ASP A 266 -22.07 9.35 -13.62
CA ASP A 266 -22.43 8.22 -12.75
C ASP A 266 -21.66 6.92 -13.08
N ASP A 267 -20.89 6.90 -14.18
CA ASP A 267 -20.09 5.75 -14.61
C ASP A 267 -18.63 6.18 -14.78
N VAL A 268 -17.94 6.21 -13.64
CA VAL A 268 -16.65 6.89 -13.41
C VAL A 268 -15.52 6.34 -14.30
N ALA A 269 -15.64 5.11 -14.78
CA ALA A 269 -14.76 4.52 -15.79
C ALA A 269 -15.46 3.31 -16.40
N PRO A 270 -16.27 3.45 -17.47
CA PRO A 270 -16.87 2.30 -18.14
C PRO A 270 -15.77 1.35 -18.66
N GLU A 271 -16.09 0.07 -18.86
CA GLU A 271 -15.13 -0.95 -19.34
C GLU A 271 -14.33 -0.47 -20.57
N GLU A 272 -14.98 0.24 -21.49
CA GLU A 272 -14.32 0.77 -22.68
C GLU A 272 -13.25 1.83 -22.36
N VAL A 273 -13.48 2.68 -21.36
CA VAL A 273 -12.50 3.68 -20.90
C VAL A 273 -11.34 2.97 -20.21
N GLN A 274 -11.62 1.97 -19.38
CA GLN A 274 -10.59 1.18 -18.70
C GLN A 274 -9.70 0.43 -19.71
N GLN A 275 -10.30 -0.19 -20.73
CA GLN A 275 -9.57 -0.88 -21.79
C GLN A 275 -8.64 0.07 -22.54
N ARG A 276 -9.13 1.27 -22.90
CA ARG A 276 -8.31 2.27 -23.59
C ARG A 276 -7.18 2.82 -22.72
N LEU A 277 -7.45 3.08 -21.44
CA LEU A 277 -6.43 3.45 -20.48
C LEU A 277 -5.31 2.41 -20.45
N LEU A 278 -5.68 1.14 -20.34
CA LEU A 278 -4.73 0.02 -20.36
C LEU A 278 -3.96 -0.07 -21.68
N GLU A 279 -4.62 0.17 -22.82
CA GLU A 279 -3.95 0.19 -24.14
C GLU A 279 -2.90 1.31 -24.24
N VAL A 280 -3.22 2.52 -23.78
CA VAL A 280 -2.27 3.66 -23.76
C VAL A 280 -1.09 3.36 -22.86
N LEU A 281 -1.33 2.80 -21.69
CA LEU A 281 -0.29 2.46 -20.71
C LEU A 281 0.63 1.34 -21.23
N LYS A 282 0.07 0.28 -21.84
CA LYS A 282 0.86 -0.79 -22.47
C LYS A 282 1.71 -0.28 -23.63
N TRP A 283 1.13 0.56 -24.48
CA TRP A 283 1.84 1.18 -25.58
C TRP A 283 2.99 2.06 -25.07
N HIS A 284 2.73 2.87 -24.04
CA HIS A 284 3.73 3.72 -23.41
C HIS A 284 4.93 2.90 -22.93
N ASP A 285 4.67 1.87 -22.12
CA ASP A 285 5.72 1.07 -21.50
C ASP A 285 6.55 0.33 -22.56
N GLN A 286 5.91 -0.23 -23.58
CA GLN A 286 6.59 -0.88 -24.70
C GLN A 286 7.58 0.08 -25.39
N VAL A 287 7.13 1.29 -25.71
CA VAL A 287 7.97 2.33 -26.34
C VAL A 287 9.15 2.71 -25.43
N MET A 288 8.89 2.90 -24.13
CA MET A 288 9.92 3.25 -23.16
C MET A 288 10.96 2.14 -22.97
N HIS A 289 10.54 0.87 -22.92
CA HIS A 289 11.45 -0.26 -22.82
C HIS A 289 12.34 -0.42 -24.06
N ASP A 290 11.76 -0.35 -25.26
CA ASP A 290 12.50 -0.52 -26.52
C ASP A 290 13.55 0.57 -26.69
N ILE A 291 13.19 1.80 -26.32
CA ILE A 291 14.10 2.94 -26.45
C ILE A 291 15.16 2.93 -25.36
N THR A 292 14.82 2.59 -24.12
CA THR A 292 15.80 2.49 -23.04
C THR A 292 16.87 1.44 -23.38
N LYS A 293 16.47 0.28 -23.91
CA LYS A 293 17.41 -0.75 -24.42
C LYS A 293 18.30 -0.21 -25.54
N THR A 294 17.75 0.61 -26.44
CA THR A 294 18.50 1.18 -27.55
C THR A 294 19.50 2.25 -27.07
N VAL A 295 19.07 3.14 -26.18
CA VAL A 295 19.87 4.27 -25.67
C VAL A 295 20.97 3.81 -24.72
N GLN A 296 20.73 2.81 -23.85
CA GLN A 296 21.76 2.25 -22.98
C GLN A 296 22.97 1.70 -23.76
N ASN A 297 22.76 1.29 -25.01
CA ASN A 297 23.82 0.76 -25.88
C ASN A 297 24.55 1.86 -26.69
N ILE A 298 24.16 3.14 -26.56
CA ILE A 298 24.72 4.26 -27.33
C ILE A 298 25.07 5.42 -26.37
N PRO A 299 26.37 5.61 -26.05
CA PRO A 299 26.82 6.73 -25.21
C PRO A 299 26.46 8.10 -25.81
N GLY A 300 25.98 9.05 -25.00
CA GLY A 300 25.69 10.43 -25.42
C GLY A 300 24.24 10.72 -25.82
N LEU A 301 23.32 9.77 -25.62
CA LEU A 301 21.87 9.92 -25.85
C LEU A 301 21.06 10.11 -24.55
N GLU A 302 21.70 10.36 -23.42
CA GLU A 302 21.06 10.47 -22.11
C GLU A 302 20.05 11.64 -22.05
N SER A 303 20.41 12.79 -22.66
CA SER A 303 19.51 13.93 -22.75
C SER A 303 18.29 13.64 -23.62
N LEU A 304 18.46 12.82 -24.66
CA LEU A 304 17.36 12.46 -25.57
C LEU A 304 16.38 11.48 -24.91
N LEU A 305 16.87 10.59 -24.04
CA LEU A 305 16.03 9.74 -23.21
C LEU A 305 15.20 10.57 -22.23
N GLN A 306 15.80 11.59 -21.62
CA GLN A 306 15.08 12.50 -20.73
C GLN A 306 14.00 13.30 -21.47
N ASP A 307 14.32 13.86 -22.65
CA ASP A 307 13.36 14.58 -23.48
C ASP A 307 12.20 13.69 -23.93
N LEU A 308 12.50 12.44 -24.32
CA LEU A 308 11.49 11.45 -24.67
C LEU A 308 10.58 11.14 -23.48
N THR A 309 11.15 10.86 -22.31
CA THR A 309 10.40 10.55 -21.08
C THR A 309 9.41 11.67 -20.78
N ASN A 310 9.87 12.93 -20.87
CA ASN A 310 9.03 14.10 -20.66
C ASN A 310 7.92 14.22 -21.71
N ALA A 311 8.23 14.00 -22.99
CA ALA A 311 7.26 14.07 -24.08
C ALA A 311 6.22 12.94 -24.04
N MET A 312 6.64 11.72 -23.68
CA MET A 312 5.78 10.56 -23.48
C MET A 312 4.82 10.76 -22.33
N ALA A 313 5.34 11.20 -21.17
CA ALA A 313 4.51 11.55 -20.03
C ALA A 313 3.46 12.61 -20.43
N ALA A 314 3.88 13.70 -21.08
CA ALA A 314 2.98 14.74 -21.57
C ALA A 314 1.88 14.22 -22.51
N TYR A 315 2.24 13.30 -23.42
CA TYR A 315 1.29 12.67 -24.33
C TYR A 315 0.27 11.80 -23.58
N VAL A 316 0.71 10.95 -22.66
CA VAL A 316 -0.18 10.10 -21.85
C VAL A 316 -1.10 10.99 -21.02
N TYR A 317 -0.57 12.01 -20.33
CA TYR A 317 -1.37 12.94 -19.53
C TYR A 317 -2.42 13.69 -20.35
N THR A 318 -2.03 14.28 -21.49
CA THR A 318 -2.96 15.03 -22.36
C THR A 318 -4.02 14.12 -22.96
N THR A 319 -3.67 12.86 -23.23
CA THR A 319 -4.61 11.87 -23.73
C THR A 319 -5.61 11.51 -22.64
N LEU A 320 -5.14 11.31 -21.40
CA LEU A 320 -5.95 10.79 -20.31
C LEU A 320 -6.73 11.86 -19.52
N GLU A 321 -6.32 13.13 -19.58
CA GLU A 321 -6.88 14.25 -18.81
C GLU A 321 -8.42 14.27 -18.71
N PRO A 322 -9.18 14.15 -19.82
CA PRO A 322 -10.64 14.27 -19.76
C PRO A 322 -11.30 13.23 -18.84
N TRP A 323 -10.61 12.12 -18.57
CA TRP A 323 -11.09 11.05 -17.69
C TRP A 323 -10.44 11.11 -16.31
N LEU A 324 -9.16 11.44 -16.20
CA LEU A 324 -8.47 11.46 -14.91
C LEU A 324 -9.01 12.54 -13.97
N THR A 325 -9.30 13.72 -14.48
CA THR A 325 -9.81 14.83 -13.65
C THR A 325 -11.12 14.50 -12.94
N PRO A 326 -12.20 14.06 -13.62
CA PRO A 326 -13.46 13.72 -12.94
C PRO A 326 -13.32 12.51 -12.02
N ILE A 327 -12.56 11.46 -12.42
CA ILE A 327 -12.29 10.29 -11.58
C ILE A 327 -11.65 10.69 -10.25
N LEU A 328 -10.61 11.52 -10.31
CA LEU A 328 -9.89 11.98 -9.12
C LEU A 328 -10.76 12.92 -8.29
N GLN A 329 -11.53 13.82 -8.91
CA GLN A 329 -12.44 14.71 -8.19
C GLN A 329 -13.53 13.95 -7.44
N GLN A 330 -14.15 12.95 -8.07
CA GLN A 330 -15.19 12.15 -7.43
C GLN A 330 -14.61 11.22 -6.36
N SER A 331 -13.45 10.61 -6.61
CA SER A 331 -12.76 9.79 -5.60
C SER A 331 -12.37 10.65 -4.39
N THR A 332 -11.84 11.85 -4.63
CA THR A 332 -11.50 12.82 -3.56
C THR A 332 -12.76 13.29 -2.82
N GLY A 333 -13.86 13.58 -3.53
CA GLY A 333 -15.13 13.97 -2.92
C GLY A 333 -15.73 12.87 -2.07
N ALA A 334 -15.72 11.61 -2.53
CA ALA A 334 -16.17 10.45 -1.76
C ALA A 334 -15.31 10.24 -0.50
N LEU A 335 -13.99 10.45 -0.60
CA LEU A 335 -13.08 10.44 0.55
C LEU A 335 -13.40 11.59 1.52
N GLN A 336 -13.65 12.81 1.03
CA GLN A 336 -14.00 13.97 1.88
C GLN A 336 -15.36 13.82 2.58
N GLU A 337 -16.39 13.31 1.91
CA GLU A 337 -17.69 13.03 2.52
C GLU A 337 -17.61 11.92 3.57
N GLY A 338 -16.82 10.88 3.29
CA GLY A 338 -16.48 9.84 4.27
C GLY A 338 -15.79 10.42 5.50
N SER A 339 -14.90 11.41 5.33
CA SER A 339 -14.21 12.10 6.43
C SER A 339 -15.16 12.86 7.35
N ALA A 340 -16.15 13.57 6.79
CA ALA A 340 -17.04 14.44 7.56
C ALA A 340 -18.09 13.66 8.38
N ALA A 341 -18.47 12.45 7.95
CA ALA A 341 -19.45 11.61 8.63
C ALA A 341 -18.90 10.87 9.87
N VAL A 342 -17.61 11.04 10.15
CA VAL A 342 -16.79 10.11 10.91
C VAL A 342 -16.09 10.78 12.10
N ILE A 343 -16.28 12.10 12.25
CA ILE A 343 -15.80 12.87 13.37
C ILE A 343 -16.77 12.67 14.55
N ASP A 344 -16.23 12.14 15.64
CA ASP A 344 -16.80 12.04 17.00
C ASP A 344 -17.63 10.77 17.32
N SER A 345 -16.94 9.70 17.73
CA SER A 345 -17.55 8.59 18.48
C SER A 345 -16.89 8.48 19.85
N ASP A 346 -17.71 8.51 20.92
CA ASP A 346 -17.29 8.45 22.33
C ASP A 346 -16.34 7.26 22.67
N ASP A 347 -16.39 6.19 21.87
CA ASP A 347 -15.59 4.97 22.05
C ASP A 347 -14.07 5.18 21.93
N GLN A 348 -13.61 6.25 21.26
CA GLN A 348 -12.16 6.49 21.08
C GLN A 348 -11.42 6.64 22.42
N TYR A 349 -12.08 7.21 23.44
CA TYR A 349 -11.47 7.48 24.74
C TYR A 349 -11.72 6.37 25.78
N GLU A 350 -12.24 5.21 25.39
CA GLU A 350 -12.62 4.13 26.31
C GLU A 350 -11.48 3.76 27.27
N VAL A 351 -10.27 3.59 26.73
CA VAL A 351 -9.07 3.19 27.50
C VAL A 351 -8.63 4.18 28.57
N PHE A 352 -9.09 5.43 28.52
CA PHE A 352 -8.83 6.43 29.57
C PHE A 352 -9.84 6.38 30.72
N ASN A 353 -11.03 5.85 30.47
CA ASN A 353 -12.17 5.92 31.39
C ASN A 353 -12.58 4.56 31.96
N ASN A 354 -12.14 3.45 31.34
CA ASN A 354 -12.48 2.10 31.73
C ASN A 354 -11.21 1.30 32.11
N PRO A 355 -11.06 0.87 33.37
CA PRO A 355 -9.87 0.12 33.81
C PRO A 355 -9.77 -1.29 33.21
N ASP A 356 -10.83 -1.79 32.57
CA ASP A 356 -10.87 -3.11 31.92
C ASP A 356 -10.79 -3.03 30.38
N ALA A 357 -10.66 -1.83 29.81
CA ALA A 357 -10.60 -1.64 28.36
C ALA A 357 -9.25 -2.07 27.76
N SER A 358 -9.29 -2.79 26.64
CA SER A 358 -8.11 -3.35 25.98
C SER A 358 -8.08 -3.15 24.46
N ASP A 359 -8.97 -2.29 23.95
CA ASP A 359 -9.15 -2.00 22.53
C ASP A 359 -9.07 -0.48 22.31
N PRO A 360 -7.86 0.12 22.38
CA PRO A 360 -7.70 1.55 22.09
C PRO A 360 -8.04 1.84 20.62
N SER A 361 -8.35 3.09 20.27
CA SER A 361 -8.43 3.48 18.86
C SER A 361 -7.04 3.56 18.23
N HIS A 362 -6.96 3.31 16.93
CA HIS A 362 -5.72 3.43 16.16
C HIS A 362 -5.19 4.87 16.18
N SER A 363 -6.04 5.87 15.96
CA SER A 363 -5.65 7.29 15.94
C SER A 363 -4.98 7.78 17.23
N LEU A 364 -5.34 7.22 18.40
CA LEU A 364 -4.76 7.61 19.68
C LEU A 364 -3.50 6.82 20.03
N LEU A 365 -3.38 5.61 19.50
CA LEU A 365 -2.28 4.71 19.78
C LEU A 365 -1.12 4.87 18.78
N SER A 366 -1.37 5.33 17.55
CA SER A 366 -0.39 5.29 16.47
C SER A 366 0.87 6.11 16.76
N LYS A 367 1.95 5.84 16.01
CA LYS A 367 3.26 6.54 16.09
C LYS A 367 3.77 6.91 14.70
N ASP A 368 2.95 6.83 13.68
CA ASP A 368 3.31 7.04 12.27
C ASP A 368 3.25 8.51 11.82
N HIS A 369 2.68 9.42 12.62
CA HIS A 369 2.65 10.84 12.31
C HIS A 369 3.79 11.63 12.99
N PHE A 370 4.38 12.58 12.26
CA PHE A 370 5.51 13.42 12.71
C PHE A 370 5.23 14.23 13.99
N GLY A 371 3.96 14.48 14.33
CA GLY A 371 3.56 15.20 15.53
C GLY A 371 3.68 14.39 16.83
N LEU A 372 3.92 13.07 16.73
CA LEU A 372 3.86 12.15 17.86
C LEU A 372 5.24 11.93 18.47
N ILE A 373 5.34 12.04 19.80
CA ILE A 373 6.63 11.98 20.53
C ILE A 373 7.37 10.66 20.29
N LEU A 374 6.63 9.55 20.13
CA LEU A 374 7.21 8.22 19.91
C LEU A 374 7.42 7.87 18.43
N ASN A 375 7.15 8.79 17.49
CA ASN A 375 7.36 8.58 16.05
C ASN A 375 8.83 8.26 15.71
N GLU A 376 9.76 9.12 16.12
CA GLU A 376 11.18 8.91 15.83
C GLU A 376 11.73 7.61 16.48
N PRO A 377 11.45 7.30 17.76
CA PRO A 377 11.79 5.99 18.34
C PRO A 377 11.23 4.81 17.54
N ALA A 378 9.93 4.80 17.23
CA ALA A 378 9.28 3.73 16.48
C ALA A 378 9.93 3.52 15.11
N GLY A 379 10.15 4.62 14.36
CA GLY A 379 10.82 4.58 13.06
C GLY A 379 12.25 4.04 13.12
N LYS A 380 13.05 4.42 14.14
CA LYS A 380 14.41 3.88 14.31
C LYS A 380 14.42 2.39 14.60
N ILE A 381 13.45 1.90 15.38
CA ILE A 381 13.31 0.47 15.65
C ILE A 381 12.89 -0.24 14.36
N ALA A 382 11.92 0.30 13.62
CA ALA A 382 11.44 -0.23 12.35
C ALA A 382 12.59 -0.40 11.34
N MET A 383 13.48 0.60 11.22
CA MET A 383 14.68 0.48 10.38
C MET A 383 15.56 -0.74 10.74
N VAL A 384 15.71 -1.05 12.04
CA VAL A 384 16.47 -2.22 12.50
C VAL A 384 15.74 -3.52 12.12
N VAL A 385 14.42 -3.58 12.34
CA VAL A 385 13.58 -4.74 12.00
C VAL A 385 13.60 -5.03 10.51
N VAL A 386 13.41 -3.99 9.70
CA VAL A 386 13.42 -4.06 8.24
C VAL A 386 14.77 -4.55 7.75
N LYS A 387 15.86 -3.92 8.20
CA LYS A 387 17.22 -4.33 7.82
C LYS A 387 17.48 -5.79 8.16
N HIS A 388 17.16 -6.20 9.39
CA HIS A 388 17.37 -7.58 9.83
C HIS A 388 16.56 -8.58 9.00
N THR A 389 15.29 -8.26 8.75
CA THR A 389 14.38 -9.11 7.97
C THR A 389 14.86 -9.24 6.53
N VAL A 390 15.19 -8.14 5.87
CA VAL A 390 15.70 -8.14 4.49
C VAL A 390 16.98 -8.97 4.37
N GLU A 391 17.94 -8.79 5.30
CA GLU A 391 19.18 -9.58 5.31
C GLU A 391 18.90 -11.09 5.37
N LEU A 392 18.04 -11.53 6.30
CA LEU A 392 17.69 -12.95 6.44
C LEU A 392 16.96 -13.51 5.21
N ILE A 393 15.97 -12.78 4.70
CA ILE A 393 15.12 -13.24 3.60
C ILE A 393 15.88 -13.27 2.28
N VAL A 394 16.65 -12.22 1.96
CA VAL A 394 17.45 -12.17 0.74
C VAL A 394 18.56 -13.21 0.78
N GLU A 395 19.19 -13.47 1.93
CA GLU A 395 20.13 -14.58 2.05
C GLU A 395 19.45 -15.94 1.75
N ALA A 396 18.22 -16.15 2.22
CA ALA A 396 17.45 -17.36 1.94
C ALA A 396 16.98 -17.49 0.48
N TRP A 397 16.96 -16.41 -0.30
CA TRP A 397 16.74 -16.47 -1.75
C TRP A 397 17.90 -17.18 -2.46
N TYR A 398 19.14 -16.96 -2.01
CA TYR A 398 20.34 -17.48 -2.66
C TYR A 398 20.87 -18.78 -2.01
N ASP A 399 20.75 -18.94 -0.69
CA ASP A 399 21.09 -20.19 -0.02
C ASP A 399 19.91 -21.15 0.05
N HIS A 400 19.92 -22.13 -0.86
CA HIS A 400 18.89 -23.16 -0.95
C HIS A 400 18.96 -24.19 0.18
N ASN A 401 20.05 -24.24 0.95
CA ASN A 401 20.17 -25.13 2.11
C ASN A 401 19.49 -24.55 3.36
N LYS A 402 19.17 -23.25 3.37
CA LYS A 402 18.42 -22.65 4.48
C LYS A 402 17.00 -23.20 4.54
N ASP A 403 16.58 -23.59 5.72
CA ASP A 403 15.18 -23.94 5.97
C ASP A 403 14.31 -22.67 5.98
N ILE A 404 13.26 -22.67 5.16
CA ILE A 404 12.35 -21.53 5.02
C ILE A 404 11.62 -21.28 6.35
N GLY A 405 11.13 -22.35 6.99
CA GLY A 405 10.39 -22.24 8.24
C GLY A 405 11.22 -21.67 9.37
N ALA A 406 12.46 -22.13 9.54
CA ALA A 406 13.40 -21.65 10.55
C ALA A 406 13.79 -20.18 10.30
N THR A 407 14.03 -19.80 9.05
CA THR A 407 14.33 -18.40 8.67
C THR A 407 13.15 -17.48 9.04
N ILE A 408 11.93 -17.87 8.68
CA ILE A 408 10.73 -17.11 9.01
C ILE A 408 10.48 -17.06 10.52
N ASN A 409 10.70 -18.17 11.23
CA ASN A 409 10.57 -18.19 12.69
C ASN A 409 11.55 -17.23 13.37
N GLN A 410 12.75 -17.05 12.81
CA GLN A 410 13.71 -16.06 13.31
C GLN A 410 13.18 -14.64 13.16
N VAL A 411 12.61 -14.29 11.99
CA VAL A 411 11.96 -12.98 11.77
C VAL A 411 10.80 -12.76 12.75
N ILE A 412 9.92 -13.75 12.87
CA ILE A 412 8.71 -13.65 13.71
C ILE A 412 9.06 -13.64 15.21
N SER A 413 10.17 -14.24 15.62
CA SER A 413 10.60 -14.27 17.03
C SER A 413 10.82 -12.89 17.65
N MET A 414 10.94 -11.84 16.81
CA MET A 414 11.02 -10.45 17.26
C MET A 414 9.80 -10.00 18.07
N ARG A 415 8.63 -10.65 17.89
CA ARG A 415 7.43 -10.41 18.69
C ARG A 415 7.50 -10.94 20.12
N LEU A 416 8.48 -11.80 20.46
CA LEU A 416 8.62 -12.40 21.79
C LEU A 416 9.11 -11.40 22.85
N PHE A 417 8.95 -10.11 22.58
CA PHE A 417 9.31 -8.98 23.43
C PHE A 417 8.77 -9.14 24.86
N LEU A 418 7.51 -9.57 25.00
CA LEU A 418 6.82 -9.75 26.29
C LEU A 418 7.34 -10.95 27.10
N LEU A 419 7.82 -12.03 26.46
CA LEU A 419 8.41 -13.17 27.17
C LEU A 419 9.78 -12.85 27.79
N GLN A 420 10.32 -11.68 27.48
CA GLN A 420 11.56 -11.15 28.07
C GLN A 420 11.31 -9.91 28.94
N LEU A 421 10.05 -9.47 29.09
CA LEU A 421 9.65 -8.48 30.08
C LEU A 421 9.48 -9.14 31.43
#